data_AF-A0A4Y9QHJ5-F1
#
_entry.id   AF-A0A4Y9QHJ5-F1
#
_cell.length_a   1.000
_cell.length_b   1.000
_cell.length_c   1.000
_cell.angle_alpha   90.00
_cell.angle_beta   90.00
_cell.angle_gamma   90.00
#
_symmetry.space_group_name_H-M   'P 1'
#
loop_
_entity.id
_entity.type
_entity.pdbx_description
1 polymer ?
#
loop_
_entity_poly.entity_id
_entity_poly.type
_entity_poly.pdbx_seq_one_letter_code
_entity_poly.pdbx_strand_id
1 'polypeptide(L)'
;MADLSVPLSDTTIVDGQAGHAALHSEVADYTETLRQWSRNLPVPETVASAWPNTVLLSSFAGATPADKLRAAMTYGAAQTFKPAILYVPTTDVYDAGATPFQLYDGFKLLGTGTESEFGYGSKMQVRGTNGVFALKPGAGARTQGVVLRDIDFEANVNTAGIFQEQASNGSQGILAYSHIENCSFDNFKWLIRLPMLGCFTNGGGHVNNFMEDPVRISGSDNILWPDGLMYDMSYFGPTTYGQRATEYLFEAASLSKTYVGPIYITGDPGTGVHVTGSNVGQLVFNGVRSEGRNSGLPSAGAAFRIEGANGVTLRDCWASYAMADPSATGRDDAGVIHVAGTSRVLIDGLWTDAGSSTRRQTVPTVYCASGATARVRNTMRGINWPGSDGLPRYSGAGSISVDDSMVAL
;
A
#
# COMPACT_ATOMS: atom_id res chain seq x y z
N MET A 1 56.76 -35.14 -14.64
CA MET A 1 56.07 -33.83 -14.74
C MET A 1 55.43 -33.78 -16.10
N ALA A 2 54.12 -34.03 -16.15
CA ALA A 2 53.36 -34.09 -17.39
C ALA A 2 52.23 -33.06 -17.30
N ASP A 3 52.18 -32.27 -18.37
CA ASP A 3 51.32 -31.15 -18.68
C ASP A 3 49.86 -31.59 -18.87
N LEU A 4 48.93 -30.91 -18.22
CA LEU A 4 47.48 -31.09 -18.37
C LEU A 4 46.87 -29.75 -18.80
N SER A 5 47.09 -29.39 -20.05
CA SER A 5 46.29 -28.41 -20.77
C SER A 5 45.05 -29.10 -21.33
N VAL A 6 43.88 -28.76 -20.80
CA VAL A 6 42.58 -29.11 -21.38
C VAL A 6 42.12 -27.95 -22.26
N PRO A 7 41.73 -28.19 -23.52
CA PRO A 7 41.29 -27.13 -24.42
C PRO A 7 39.86 -26.68 -24.05
N LEU A 8 39.65 -25.37 -23.94
CA LEU A 8 38.32 -24.76 -23.91
C LEU A 8 37.72 -24.86 -25.32
N SER A 9 36.69 -25.70 -25.49
CA SER A 9 35.84 -25.70 -26.68
C SER A 9 34.81 -24.58 -26.57
N ASP A 10 34.63 -23.84 -27.66
CA ASP A 10 33.65 -22.77 -27.87
C ASP A 10 32.25 -23.12 -27.35
N THR A 11 31.85 -22.51 -26.24
CA THR A 11 30.46 -22.38 -25.84
C THR A 11 29.90 -21.13 -26.52
N THR A 12 29.18 -21.32 -27.63
CA THR A 12 28.25 -20.33 -28.17
C THR A 12 27.29 -19.88 -27.07
N ILE A 13 27.36 -18.61 -26.69
CA ILE A 13 26.37 -17.94 -25.85
C ILE A 13 25.07 -17.88 -26.67
N VAL A 14 24.12 -18.74 -26.33
CA VAL A 14 22.75 -18.66 -26.85
C VAL A 14 22.01 -17.62 -26.01
N ASP A 15 21.41 -16.68 -26.72
CA ASP A 15 20.69 -15.50 -26.26
C ASP A 15 19.73 -15.79 -25.08
N GLY A 16 19.94 -15.10 -23.95
CA GLY A 16 19.27 -15.36 -22.67
C GLY A 16 17.81 -14.89 -22.56
N GLN A 17 17.18 -14.48 -23.64
CA GLN A 17 15.79 -13.97 -23.60
C GLN A 17 14.73 -15.09 -23.65
N ALA A 18 15.02 -16.24 -24.26
CA ALA A 18 14.03 -17.31 -24.40
C ALA A 18 13.78 -18.10 -23.10
N GLY A 19 14.80 -18.23 -22.23
CA GLY A 19 14.69 -18.94 -20.95
C GLY A 19 13.92 -18.18 -19.87
N HIS A 20 13.93 -16.84 -19.92
CA HIS A 20 13.23 -16.00 -18.95
C HIS A 20 11.72 -15.92 -19.23
N ALA A 21 11.30 -15.96 -20.50
CA ALA A 21 9.89 -15.96 -20.88
C ALA A 21 9.17 -17.28 -20.49
N ALA A 22 9.84 -18.43 -20.57
CA ALA A 22 9.25 -19.72 -20.23
C ALA A 22 8.96 -19.85 -18.72
N LEU A 23 9.87 -19.40 -17.86
CA LEU A 23 9.69 -19.38 -16.41
C LEU A 23 8.57 -18.44 -15.93
N HIS A 24 8.36 -17.31 -16.61
CA HIS A 24 7.22 -16.43 -16.32
C HIS A 24 5.88 -17.02 -16.79
N SER A 25 5.86 -17.83 -17.85
CA SER A 25 4.63 -18.45 -18.37
C SER A 25 4.10 -19.56 -17.46
N GLU A 26 4.98 -20.39 -16.88
CA GLU A 26 4.56 -21.48 -15.99
C GLU A 26 4.09 -20.99 -14.61
N VAL A 27 4.65 -19.87 -14.12
CA VAL A 27 4.20 -19.23 -12.87
C VAL A 27 2.88 -18.47 -13.07
N ALA A 28 2.67 -17.86 -14.24
CA ALA A 28 1.40 -17.23 -14.60
C ALA A 28 0.26 -18.26 -14.70
N ASP A 29 0.52 -19.42 -15.31
CA ASP A 29 -0.47 -20.50 -15.43
C ASP A 29 -0.85 -21.11 -14.07
N TYR A 30 0.10 -21.28 -13.15
CA TYR A 30 -0.21 -21.80 -11.81
C TYR A 30 -1.04 -20.82 -10.97
N THR A 31 -0.76 -19.51 -11.11
CA THR A 31 -1.50 -18.45 -10.40
C THR A 31 -2.91 -18.28 -10.96
N GLU A 32 -3.07 -18.39 -12.27
CA GLU A 32 -4.38 -18.32 -12.93
C GLU A 32 -5.22 -19.58 -12.65
N THR A 33 -4.60 -20.76 -12.58
CA THR A 33 -5.29 -22.00 -12.21
C THR A 33 -5.80 -21.96 -10.76
N LEU A 34 -5.03 -21.38 -9.82
CA LEU A 34 -5.48 -21.16 -8.44
C LEU A 34 -6.60 -20.10 -8.33
N ARG A 35 -6.55 -19.04 -9.15
CA ARG A 35 -7.60 -18.01 -9.24
C ARG A 35 -8.89 -18.55 -9.87
N GLN A 36 -8.80 -19.44 -10.87
CA GLN A 36 -9.97 -20.07 -11.47
C GLN A 36 -10.61 -21.11 -10.54
N TRP A 37 -9.81 -21.76 -9.68
CA TRP A 37 -10.32 -22.64 -8.62
C TRP A 37 -11.07 -21.88 -7.52
N SER A 38 -10.66 -20.65 -7.17
CA SER A 38 -11.36 -19.85 -6.14
C SER A 38 -12.65 -19.19 -6.64
N ARG A 39 -12.79 -18.92 -7.95
CA ARG A 39 -13.94 -18.20 -8.51
C ARG A 39 -15.18 -19.04 -8.80
N ASN A 40 -15.06 -20.37 -8.92
CA ASN A 40 -16.13 -21.24 -9.43
C ASN A 40 -16.66 -22.27 -8.42
N LEU A 41 -16.26 -22.20 -7.15
CA LEU A 41 -16.88 -23.03 -6.13
C LEU A 41 -18.14 -22.33 -5.62
N PRO A 42 -19.35 -22.91 -5.80
CA PRO A 42 -20.51 -22.44 -5.03
C PRO A 42 -20.14 -22.53 -3.56
N VAL A 43 -20.07 -21.41 -2.83
CA VAL A 43 -19.67 -21.36 -1.41
C VAL A 43 -20.69 -22.20 -0.64
N PRO A 44 -20.38 -23.45 -0.28
CA PRO A 44 -21.29 -24.22 0.52
C PRO A 44 -21.09 -23.70 1.95
N GLU A 45 -22.16 -23.61 2.74
CA GLU A 45 -22.08 -23.24 4.17
C GLU A 45 -21.08 -24.12 4.98
N THR A 46 -20.54 -25.18 4.38
CA THR A 46 -19.52 -26.08 4.93
C THR A 46 -18.06 -25.61 4.86
N VAL A 47 -17.72 -24.42 4.33
CA VAL A 47 -16.31 -23.91 4.41
C VAL A 47 -15.94 -23.37 5.81
N ALA A 48 -16.78 -23.58 6.83
CA ALA A 48 -16.42 -23.35 8.24
C ALA A 48 -15.23 -24.21 8.75
N SER A 49 -14.52 -24.95 7.87
CA SER A 49 -13.69 -26.10 8.25
C SER A 49 -12.17 -25.94 8.19
N ALA A 50 -11.59 -24.73 8.18
CA ALA A 50 -10.12 -24.59 8.22
C ALA A 50 -9.56 -23.93 9.49
N TRP A 51 -10.37 -23.20 10.25
CA TRP A 51 -9.92 -22.53 11.48
C TRP A 51 -10.54 -23.20 12.71
N PRO A 52 -9.73 -23.81 13.59
CA PRO A 52 -10.22 -24.34 14.86
C PRO A 52 -10.94 -23.26 15.66
N ASN A 53 -12.05 -23.61 16.32
CA ASN A 53 -12.83 -22.71 17.17
C ASN A 53 -13.44 -21.51 16.42
N THR A 54 -14.18 -21.78 15.33
CA THR A 54 -14.89 -20.76 14.54
C THR A 54 -16.38 -20.73 14.90
N VAL A 55 -16.96 -19.53 15.00
CA VAL A 55 -18.40 -19.30 15.22
C VAL A 55 -18.99 -18.49 14.08
N LEU A 56 -20.19 -18.84 13.61
CA LEU A 56 -20.88 -18.11 12.56
C LEU A 56 -21.44 -16.79 13.10
N LEU A 57 -21.18 -15.68 12.41
CA LEU A 57 -21.74 -14.38 12.79
C LEU A 57 -23.28 -14.39 12.80
N SER A 58 -23.89 -15.13 11.87
CA SER A 58 -25.35 -15.25 11.74
C SER A 58 -26.02 -15.98 12.92
N SER A 59 -25.27 -16.76 13.72
CA SER A 59 -25.82 -17.49 14.88
C SER A 59 -26.00 -16.62 16.13
N PHE A 60 -25.47 -15.39 16.13
CA PHE A 60 -25.62 -14.47 17.26
C PHE A 60 -26.97 -13.75 17.22
N ALA A 61 -27.56 -13.54 18.39
CA ALA A 61 -28.79 -12.78 18.54
C ALA A 61 -28.54 -11.28 18.29
N GLY A 62 -29.51 -10.60 17.70
CA GLY A 62 -29.46 -9.16 17.43
C GLY A 62 -30.55 -8.76 16.44
N ALA A 63 -31.18 -7.60 16.67
CA ALA A 63 -32.22 -7.08 15.78
C ALA A 63 -31.64 -6.58 14.45
N THR A 64 -30.40 -6.09 14.48
CA THR A 64 -29.66 -5.62 13.30
C THR A 64 -28.37 -6.42 13.10
N PRO A 65 -27.79 -6.41 11.88
CA PRO A 65 -26.48 -7.03 11.62
C PRO A 65 -25.37 -6.48 12.54
N ALA A 66 -25.41 -5.18 12.83
CA ALA A 66 -24.50 -4.54 13.76
C ALA A 66 -24.67 -5.07 15.20
N ASP A 67 -25.89 -5.32 15.66
CA ASP A 67 -26.13 -5.92 16.99
C ASP A 67 -25.59 -7.35 17.08
N LYS A 68 -25.74 -8.13 16.00
CA LYS A 68 -25.15 -9.47 15.92
C LYS A 68 -23.63 -9.41 16.00
N LEU A 69 -22.99 -8.47 15.30
CA LEU A 69 -21.55 -8.27 15.37
C LEU A 69 -21.11 -7.86 16.78
N ARG A 70 -21.83 -6.95 17.44
CA ARG A 70 -21.55 -6.59 18.84
C ARG A 70 -21.67 -7.80 19.76
N ALA A 71 -22.75 -8.59 19.64
CA ALA A 71 -22.95 -9.80 20.43
C ALA A 71 -21.84 -10.83 20.20
N ALA A 72 -21.45 -11.06 18.95
CA ALA A 72 -20.33 -11.93 18.59
C ALA A 72 -19.01 -11.47 19.19
N MET A 73 -18.72 -10.17 19.11
CA MET A 73 -17.52 -9.57 19.69
C MET A 73 -17.51 -9.67 21.23
N THR A 74 -18.64 -9.41 21.89
CA THR A 74 -18.77 -9.58 23.35
C THR A 74 -18.54 -11.03 23.75
N TYR A 75 -19.14 -11.98 23.03
CA TYR A 75 -18.93 -13.42 23.26
C TYR A 75 -17.45 -13.81 23.11
N GLY A 76 -16.81 -13.41 22.00
CA GLY A 76 -15.41 -13.73 21.72
C GLY A 76 -14.46 -13.10 22.73
N ALA A 77 -14.71 -11.86 23.14
CA ALA A 77 -13.95 -11.16 24.18
C ALA A 77 -13.99 -11.91 25.52
N ALA A 78 -15.08 -12.59 25.86
CA ALA A 78 -15.22 -13.36 27.10
C ALA A 78 -14.52 -14.74 27.08
N GLN A 79 -14.15 -15.26 25.92
CA GLN A 79 -13.53 -16.60 25.82
C GLN A 79 -12.05 -16.58 26.23
N THR A 80 -11.56 -17.66 26.83
CA THR A 80 -10.10 -17.85 27.04
C THR A 80 -9.38 -18.06 25.71
N PHE A 81 -9.92 -18.94 24.86
CA PHE A 81 -9.44 -19.15 23.50
C PHE A 81 -10.35 -18.37 22.55
N LYS A 82 -9.85 -17.26 22.01
CA LYS A 82 -10.64 -16.35 21.18
C LYS A 82 -11.06 -17.07 19.89
N PRO A 83 -12.38 -17.23 19.66
CA PRO A 83 -12.86 -17.86 18.45
C PRO A 83 -12.71 -16.92 17.25
N ALA A 84 -12.63 -17.49 16.05
CA ALA A 84 -12.82 -16.71 14.84
C ALA A 84 -14.32 -16.48 14.62
N ILE A 85 -14.69 -15.25 14.27
CA ILE A 85 -16.04 -14.91 13.83
C ILE A 85 -16.07 -15.02 12.31
N LEU A 86 -16.86 -15.95 11.78
CA LEU A 86 -17.03 -16.14 10.35
C LEU A 86 -18.20 -15.30 9.84
N TYR A 87 -17.88 -14.31 9.01
CA TYR A 87 -18.82 -13.57 8.19
C TYR A 87 -19.06 -14.35 6.89
N VAL A 88 -20.32 -14.68 6.64
CA VAL A 88 -20.77 -15.17 5.33
C VAL A 88 -21.42 -14.00 4.62
N PRO A 89 -21.02 -13.68 3.37
CA PRO A 89 -21.56 -12.55 2.64
C PRO A 89 -23.08 -12.52 2.59
N THR A 90 -23.63 -11.35 2.88
CA THR A 90 -25.05 -11.02 2.79
C THR A 90 -25.18 -9.57 2.33
N THR A 91 -26.39 -9.14 1.96
CA THR A 91 -26.68 -7.72 1.66
C THR A 91 -26.86 -6.87 2.94
N ASP A 92 -26.42 -7.39 4.08
CA ASP A 92 -26.62 -6.75 5.38
C ASP A 92 -25.62 -5.61 5.61
N VAL A 93 -26.11 -4.53 6.22
CA VAL A 93 -25.29 -3.39 6.59
C VAL A 93 -24.90 -3.46 8.07
N TYR A 94 -23.60 -3.51 8.33
CA TYR A 94 -22.99 -3.44 9.64
C TYR A 94 -22.73 -1.99 10.02
N ASP A 95 -23.76 -1.33 10.56
CA ASP A 95 -23.70 0.08 10.97
C ASP A 95 -23.09 0.24 12.39
N ALA A 96 -21.84 0.70 12.43
CA ALA A 96 -21.17 1.13 13.65
C ALA A 96 -21.74 2.45 14.20
N GLY A 97 -22.37 3.27 13.36
CA GLY A 97 -22.84 4.61 13.72
C GLY A 97 -21.69 5.50 14.22
N ALA A 98 -21.94 6.23 15.30
CA ALA A 98 -20.94 7.07 15.96
C ALA A 98 -19.99 6.31 16.88
N THR A 99 -20.30 5.05 17.22
CA THR A 99 -19.57 4.24 18.20
C THR A 99 -18.96 3.03 17.49
N PRO A 100 -17.68 3.09 17.09
CA PRO A 100 -17.00 1.98 16.42
C PRO A 100 -17.08 0.69 17.23
N PHE A 101 -16.97 -0.45 16.53
CA PHE A 101 -16.87 -1.74 17.19
C PHE A 101 -15.54 -1.85 17.95
N GLN A 102 -15.60 -1.90 19.28
CA GLN A 102 -14.40 -1.95 20.12
C GLN A 102 -13.68 -3.29 19.97
N LEU A 103 -12.47 -3.26 19.41
CA LEU A 103 -11.62 -4.44 19.30
C LEU A 103 -11.06 -4.87 20.65
N TYR A 104 -10.79 -6.17 20.75
CA TYR A 104 -10.13 -6.83 21.88
C TYR A 104 -8.94 -7.65 21.37
N ASP A 105 -8.04 -8.04 22.28
CA ASP A 105 -6.86 -8.81 21.89
C ASP A 105 -7.25 -10.21 21.40
N GLY A 106 -6.67 -10.62 20.28
CA GLY A 106 -6.97 -11.89 19.63
C GLY A 106 -8.29 -11.89 18.85
N PHE A 107 -8.90 -10.73 18.58
CA PHE A 107 -10.08 -10.64 17.73
C PHE A 107 -9.78 -11.15 16.32
N LYS A 108 -10.66 -11.98 15.78
CA LYS A 108 -10.53 -12.58 14.45
C LYS A 108 -11.85 -12.47 13.72
N LEU A 109 -11.86 -11.80 12.57
CA LEU A 109 -12.98 -11.75 11.65
C LEU A 109 -12.52 -12.34 10.33
N LEU A 110 -13.20 -13.40 9.91
CA LEU A 110 -12.92 -14.12 8.67
C LEU A 110 -14.12 -13.94 7.74
N GLY A 111 -13.87 -13.69 6.45
CA GLY A 111 -14.88 -13.79 5.42
C GLY A 111 -14.74 -15.09 4.64
N THR A 112 -15.43 -15.16 3.49
CA THR A 112 -15.41 -16.36 2.62
C THR A 112 -14.60 -16.15 1.34
N GLY A 113 -13.96 -14.99 1.20
CA GLY A 113 -13.20 -14.61 0.02
C GLY A 113 -13.26 -13.12 -0.25
N THR A 114 -12.32 -12.66 -1.08
CA THR A 114 -12.32 -11.33 -1.69
C THR A 114 -12.77 -11.43 -3.12
N GLU A 115 -13.46 -10.39 -3.59
CA GLU A 115 -13.76 -10.25 -4.99
C GLU A 115 -12.55 -9.67 -5.73
N SER A 116 -12.43 -10.01 -7.01
CA SER A 116 -11.71 -9.15 -7.94
C SER A 116 -12.55 -7.89 -8.17
N GLU A 117 -11.95 -6.70 -8.09
CA GLU A 117 -12.38 -5.29 -8.35
C GLU A 117 -13.77 -4.98 -8.99
N PHE A 118 -14.42 -5.90 -9.70
CA PHE A 118 -15.71 -5.73 -10.38
C PHE A 118 -16.76 -6.83 -10.04
N GLY A 119 -16.53 -7.64 -9.00
CA GLY A 119 -17.53 -8.53 -8.41
C GLY A 119 -18.49 -7.78 -7.48
N TYR A 120 -19.72 -8.29 -7.32
CA TYR A 120 -20.77 -7.67 -6.51
C TYR A 120 -21.36 -8.61 -5.43
N GLY A 121 -20.72 -9.75 -5.17
CA GLY A 121 -21.28 -10.88 -4.45
C GLY A 121 -20.71 -11.17 -3.05
N SER A 122 -19.55 -10.63 -2.66
CA SER A 122 -18.89 -11.03 -1.40
C SER A 122 -18.47 -9.90 -0.46
N LYS A 123 -19.27 -8.82 -0.41
CA LYS A 123 -18.97 -7.60 0.34
C LYS A 123 -19.61 -7.54 1.72
N MET A 124 -18.80 -7.24 2.74
CA MET A 124 -19.28 -6.78 4.03
C MET A 124 -19.59 -5.29 3.96
N GLN A 125 -20.88 -4.95 3.84
CA GLN A 125 -21.29 -3.54 3.84
C GLN A 125 -21.14 -2.96 5.24
N VAL A 126 -20.29 -1.95 5.38
CA VAL A 126 -20.02 -1.29 6.66
C VAL A 126 -20.41 0.18 6.60
N ARG A 127 -20.87 0.71 7.73
CA ARG A 127 -21.11 2.14 7.90
C ARG A 127 -20.56 2.60 9.23
N GLY A 128 -20.04 3.81 9.26
CA GLY A 128 -19.69 4.51 10.49
C GLY A 128 -19.54 6.00 10.20
N THR A 129 -19.77 6.87 11.17
CA THR A 129 -19.36 8.28 11.03
C THR A 129 -17.89 8.46 11.42
N ASN A 130 -17.37 7.53 12.23
CA ASN A 130 -15.97 7.37 12.59
C ASN A 130 -15.39 6.18 11.81
N GLY A 131 -14.37 5.51 12.36
CA GLY A 131 -13.93 4.22 11.83
C GLY A 131 -14.90 3.09 12.14
N VAL A 132 -14.78 1.96 11.43
CA VAL A 132 -15.59 0.76 11.70
C VAL A 132 -15.19 0.12 13.02
N PHE A 133 -13.89 -0.02 13.27
CA PHE A 133 -13.33 -0.64 14.47
C PHE A 133 -12.54 0.36 15.32
N ALA A 134 -12.69 0.32 16.64
CA ALA A 134 -11.85 1.08 17.57
C ALA A 134 -10.77 0.19 18.18
N LEU A 135 -9.53 0.69 18.21
CA LEU A 135 -8.47 0.14 19.04
C LEU A 135 -8.75 0.44 20.52
N LYS A 136 -8.10 -0.28 21.43
CA LYS A 136 -8.09 0.09 22.85
C LYS A 136 -7.60 1.54 23.01
N PRO A 137 -8.33 2.39 23.74
CA PRO A 137 -7.94 3.78 23.92
C PRO A 137 -6.74 3.89 24.87
N GLY A 138 -5.96 4.96 24.69
CA GLY A 138 -4.90 5.36 25.62
C GLY A 138 -3.51 5.33 25.00
N ALA A 139 -2.66 6.24 25.45
CA ALA A 139 -1.29 6.40 24.98
C ALA A 139 -0.51 5.09 25.13
N GLY A 140 -0.08 4.49 24.01
CA GLY A 140 0.68 3.25 24.00
C GLY A 140 -0.13 2.00 24.34
N ALA A 141 -1.45 2.11 24.50
CA ALA A 141 -2.34 0.96 24.64
C ALA A 141 -2.27 0.12 23.36
N ARG A 142 -2.10 -1.19 23.51
CA ARG A 142 -1.95 -2.10 22.36
C ARG A 142 -3.20 -2.96 22.20
N THR A 143 -3.73 -2.98 20.99
CA THR A 143 -4.71 -3.98 20.55
C THR A 143 -3.94 -5.02 19.74
N GLN A 144 -3.84 -6.24 20.28
CA GLN A 144 -2.89 -7.24 19.79
C GLN A 144 -3.55 -8.43 19.14
N GLY A 145 -2.88 -9.05 18.16
CA GLY A 145 -3.33 -10.32 17.59
C GLY A 145 -4.67 -10.21 16.85
N VAL A 146 -4.98 -9.04 16.31
CA VAL A 146 -6.17 -8.84 15.48
C VAL A 146 -5.94 -9.54 14.13
N VAL A 147 -6.93 -10.29 13.65
CA VAL A 147 -6.92 -10.88 12.31
C VAL A 147 -8.17 -10.43 11.56
N LEU A 148 -7.98 -9.77 10.42
CA LEU A 148 -9.02 -9.54 9.42
C LEU A 148 -8.59 -10.30 8.17
N ARG A 149 -9.44 -11.19 7.65
CA ARG A 149 -9.02 -12.01 6.53
C ARG A 149 -10.14 -12.44 5.61
N ASP A 150 -9.86 -12.46 4.31
CA ASP A 150 -10.75 -12.96 3.25
C ASP A 150 -12.09 -12.19 3.21
N ILE A 151 -12.03 -10.86 3.38
CA ILE A 151 -13.21 -9.96 3.44
C ILE A 151 -13.04 -8.81 2.46
N ASP A 152 -14.05 -8.57 1.63
CA ASP A 152 -14.20 -7.31 0.91
C ASP A 152 -15.06 -6.34 1.74
N PHE A 153 -14.49 -5.23 2.21
CA PHE A 153 -15.20 -4.23 2.97
C PHE A 153 -15.71 -3.12 2.04
N GLU A 154 -17.02 -2.94 1.99
CA GLU A 154 -17.63 -1.85 1.25
C GLU A 154 -18.24 -0.83 2.20
N ALA A 155 -17.63 0.34 2.26
CA ALA A 155 -18.14 1.46 3.01
C ALA A 155 -19.15 2.29 2.22
N ASN A 156 -19.72 3.31 2.87
CA ASN A 156 -20.23 4.48 2.16
C ASN A 156 -19.22 5.63 2.25
N VAL A 157 -19.39 6.60 1.35
CA VAL A 157 -18.54 7.81 1.24
C VAL A 157 -18.41 8.64 2.52
N ASN A 158 -19.25 8.36 3.53
CA ASN A 158 -19.24 9.04 4.82
C ASN A 158 -18.41 8.31 5.89
N THR A 159 -18.03 7.05 5.66
CA THR A 159 -17.27 6.24 6.62
C THR A 159 -15.82 6.64 6.63
N ALA A 160 -15.29 6.97 7.81
CA ALA A 160 -13.95 7.53 7.94
C ALA A 160 -12.89 6.53 7.48
N GLY A 161 -12.84 5.34 8.10
CA GLY A 161 -11.92 4.27 7.71
C GLY A 161 -12.20 2.92 8.37
N ILE A 162 -11.37 1.91 8.12
CA ILE A 162 -11.58 0.58 8.72
C ILE A 162 -11.33 0.61 10.23
N PHE A 163 -10.31 1.33 10.67
CA PHE A 163 -10.09 1.63 12.08
C PHE A 163 -10.51 3.07 12.38
N GLN A 164 -10.78 3.40 13.63
CA GLN A 164 -11.03 4.78 14.05
C GLN A 164 -9.71 5.53 14.17
N GLU A 165 -9.62 6.69 13.51
CA GLU A 165 -8.52 7.63 13.71
C GLU A 165 -8.67 8.18 15.12
N GLN A 166 -7.68 7.91 15.96
CA GLN A 166 -7.66 8.41 17.33
C GLN A 166 -7.03 9.80 17.31
N ALA A 167 -7.67 10.75 18.00
CA ALA A 167 -7.28 12.16 17.99
C ALA A 167 -5.77 12.35 18.24
N SER A 168 -5.20 13.38 17.62
CA SER A 168 -3.79 13.77 17.66
C SER A 168 -3.24 14.11 19.06
N ASN A 169 -4.04 13.99 20.13
CA ASN A 169 -3.69 14.32 21.52
C ASN A 169 -2.97 13.18 22.28
N GLY A 170 -2.31 12.25 21.57
CA GLY A 170 -1.51 11.20 22.20
C GLY A 170 -2.31 10.05 22.82
N SER A 171 -3.63 9.99 22.65
CA SER A 171 -4.47 8.86 23.11
C SER A 171 -4.46 7.66 22.16
N GLN A 172 -3.50 7.62 21.23
CA GLN A 172 -3.49 6.66 20.13
C GLN A 172 -3.22 5.24 20.63
N GLY A 173 -4.24 4.39 20.47
CA GLY A 173 -4.03 2.95 20.49
C GLY A 173 -3.11 2.51 19.35
N ILE A 174 -2.34 1.46 19.58
CA ILE A 174 -1.43 0.85 18.62
C ILE A 174 -2.04 -0.46 18.16
N LEU A 175 -2.16 -0.65 16.85
CA LEU A 175 -2.42 -1.98 16.29
C LEU A 175 -1.11 -2.75 16.32
N ALA A 176 -1.07 -3.87 17.03
CA ALA A 176 0.18 -4.59 17.28
C ALA A 176 0.05 -6.06 16.94
N TYR A 177 1.09 -6.64 16.33
CA TYR A 177 1.18 -8.09 16.05
C TYR A 177 -0.09 -8.64 15.39
N SER A 178 -0.62 -7.91 14.42
CA SER A 178 -1.93 -8.13 13.82
C SER A 178 -1.78 -8.42 12.33
N HIS A 179 -2.76 -9.15 11.79
CA HIS A 179 -2.79 -9.66 10.43
C HIS A 179 -4.00 -9.10 9.69
N ILE A 180 -3.77 -8.51 8.52
CA ILE A 180 -4.82 -8.10 7.59
C ILE A 180 -4.49 -8.77 6.26
N GLU A 181 -5.20 -9.84 5.93
CA GLU A 181 -4.81 -10.78 4.87
C GLU A 181 -5.93 -10.96 3.85
N ASN A 182 -5.63 -10.74 2.57
CA ASN A 182 -6.60 -10.88 1.50
C ASN A 182 -7.89 -10.12 1.84
N CYS A 183 -7.76 -8.80 2.03
CA CYS A 183 -8.91 -7.92 2.25
C CYS A 183 -8.93 -6.84 1.19
N SER A 184 -10.13 -6.48 0.75
CA SER A 184 -10.37 -5.33 -0.14
C SER A 184 -11.14 -4.26 0.61
N PHE A 185 -10.98 -3.01 0.17
CA PHE A 185 -11.58 -1.85 0.83
C PHE A 185 -12.08 -0.85 -0.20
N ASP A 186 -13.40 -0.66 -0.23
CA ASP A 186 -14.07 0.22 -1.18
C ASP A 186 -14.79 1.37 -0.46
N ASN A 187 -14.79 2.55 -1.08
CA ASN A 187 -15.67 3.68 -0.74
C ASN A 187 -15.51 4.27 0.67
N PHE A 188 -14.35 4.11 1.32
CA PHE A 188 -14.05 4.80 2.57
C PHE A 188 -13.52 6.22 2.31
N LYS A 189 -13.53 7.10 3.31
CA LYS A 189 -12.78 8.37 3.21
C LYS A 189 -11.28 8.11 3.17
N TRP A 190 -10.80 7.32 4.12
CA TRP A 190 -9.43 6.84 4.22
C TRP A 190 -9.42 5.38 4.67
N LEU A 191 -8.32 4.65 4.43
CA LEU A 191 -8.20 3.25 4.78
C LEU A 191 -7.70 3.07 6.22
N ILE A 192 -6.43 3.41 6.47
CA ILE A 192 -5.76 3.17 7.75
C ILE A 192 -4.96 4.43 8.13
N ARG A 193 -5.28 5.01 9.29
CA ARG A 193 -4.58 6.15 9.89
C ARG A 193 -4.20 5.89 11.35
N LEU A 194 -3.15 5.10 11.59
CA LEU A 194 -2.78 4.67 12.95
C LEU A 194 -1.32 4.19 13.10
N PRO A 195 -0.79 4.13 14.35
CA PRO A 195 0.48 3.47 14.63
C PRO A 195 0.38 1.95 14.60
N MET A 196 1.31 1.30 13.89
CA MET A 196 1.42 -0.15 13.72
C MET A 196 2.74 -0.66 14.30
N LEU A 197 2.68 -1.76 15.06
CA LEU A 197 3.86 -2.45 15.58
C LEU A 197 3.83 -3.93 15.22
N GLY A 198 4.81 -4.41 14.46
CA GLY A 198 4.91 -5.85 14.19
C GLY A 198 3.74 -6.41 13.39
N CYS A 199 3.06 -5.60 12.58
CA CYS A 199 1.89 -6.02 11.81
C CYS A 199 2.29 -6.64 10.47
N PHE A 200 1.46 -7.57 10.02
CA PHE A 200 1.54 -8.21 8.71
C PHE A 200 0.30 -7.85 7.90
N THR A 201 0.48 -7.28 6.72
CA THR A 201 -0.61 -6.99 5.80
C THR A 201 -0.28 -7.66 4.48
N ASN A 202 -1.17 -8.46 3.90
CA ASN A 202 -0.86 -9.21 2.68
C ASN A 202 -2.11 -9.62 1.89
N GLY A 203 -1.92 -10.21 0.72
CA GLY A 203 -2.96 -10.73 -0.15
C GLY A 203 -3.37 -9.72 -1.22
N GLY A 204 -3.72 -10.23 -2.41
CA GLY A 204 -4.01 -9.44 -3.61
C GLY A 204 -5.36 -8.71 -3.59
N GLY A 205 -5.68 -8.08 -2.47
CA GLY A 205 -6.82 -7.20 -2.35
C GLY A 205 -6.61 -5.89 -3.10
N HIS A 206 -7.65 -5.05 -3.10
CA HIS A 206 -7.64 -3.74 -3.72
C HIS A 206 -8.20 -2.70 -2.78
N VAL A 207 -7.83 -1.44 -3.04
CA VAL A 207 -8.26 -0.27 -2.29
C VAL A 207 -8.74 0.70 -3.34
N ASN A 208 -10.07 0.85 -3.42
CA ASN A 208 -10.74 1.64 -4.44
C ASN A 208 -11.68 2.71 -3.87
N ASN A 209 -11.87 3.79 -4.62
CA ASN A 209 -12.86 4.83 -4.35
C ASN A 209 -12.71 5.59 -3.03
N PHE A 210 -11.48 5.95 -2.66
CA PHE A 210 -11.22 6.77 -1.47
C PHE A 210 -11.45 8.27 -1.71
N MET A 211 -11.86 8.98 -0.65
CA MET A 211 -12.22 10.40 -0.72
C MET A 211 -11.14 11.36 -0.19
N GLU A 212 -10.21 10.86 0.61
CA GLU A 212 -9.11 11.59 1.23
C GLU A 212 -7.83 10.74 1.20
N ASP A 213 -6.75 11.19 1.85
CA ASP A 213 -5.48 10.47 2.04
C ASP A 213 -5.71 9.05 2.61
N PRO A 214 -5.59 7.98 1.79
CA PRO A 214 -6.03 6.64 2.17
C PRO A 214 -5.19 6.04 3.29
N VAL A 215 -3.86 6.17 3.24
CA VAL A 215 -2.99 5.52 4.23
C VAL A 215 -2.05 6.51 4.88
N ARG A 216 -2.09 6.53 6.21
CA ARG A 216 -1.14 7.23 7.07
C ARG A 216 -0.72 6.34 8.22
N ILE A 217 0.48 5.81 8.17
CA ILE A 217 0.95 4.81 9.13
C ILE A 217 2.24 5.24 9.81
N SER A 218 2.35 4.91 11.09
CA SER A 218 3.54 5.14 11.90
C SER A 218 3.95 3.86 12.63
N GLY A 219 5.09 3.88 13.33
CA GLY A 219 5.53 2.79 14.18
C GLY A 219 6.68 1.97 13.58
N SER A 220 6.70 0.66 13.81
CA SER A 220 7.86 -0.15 13.42
C SER A 220 7.60 -1.65 13.25
N ASP A 221 8.58 -2.33 12.68
CA ASP A 221 8.69 -3.80 12.62
C ASP A 221 7.58 -4.48 11.77
N ASN A 222 6.96 -3.72 10.87
CA ASN A 222 5.88 -4.20 10.01
C ASN A 222 6.37 -4.83 8.69
N ILE A 223 5.57 -5.74 8.14
CA ILE A 223 5.68 -6.24 6.77
C ILE A 223 4.35 -5.97 6.07
N LEU A 224 4.36 -5.05 5.12
CA LEU A 224 3.16 -4.49 4.52
C LEU A 224 3.12 -4.82 3.02
N TRP A 225 2.08 -5.56 2.62
CA TRP A 225 1.76 -5.99 1.26
C TRP A 225 2.91 -6.64 0.50
N PRO A 226 3.53 -7.72 1.01
CA PRO A 226 4.62 -8.40 0.32
C PRO A 226 4.21 -9.01 -1.02
N ASP A 227 2.95 -9.41 -1.18
CA ASP A 227 2.39 -9.93 -2.45
C ASP A 227 1.75 -8.82 -3.31
N GLY A 228 1.83 -7.58 -2.84
CA GLY A 228 1.36 -6.39 -3.52
C GLY A 228 -0.08 -5.99 -3.23
N LEU A 229 -0.44 -4.83 -3.76
CA LEU A 229 -1.70 -4.16 -3.50
C LEU A 229 -1.97 -3.13 -4.61
N MET A 230 -3.24 -2.95 -4.95
CA MET A 230 -3.64 -1.90 -5.89
C MET A 230 -4.37 -0.77 -5.16
N TYR A 231 -3.86 0.45 -5.31
CA TYR A 231 -4.47 1.72 -4.89
C TYR A 231 -4.99 2.45 -6.13
N ASP A 232 -6.27 2.23 -6.42
CA ASP A 232 -6.97 3.03 -7.42
C ASP A 232 -7.76 4.14 -6.72
N MET A 233 -7.41 5.38 -7.07
CA MET A 233 -8.15 6.53 -6.61
C MET A 233 -9.26 6.84 -7.60
N SER A 234 -10.49 6.85 -7.10
CA SER A 234 -11.61 7.22 -7.93
C SER A 234 -11.71 8.71 -8.21
N TYR A 235 -12.58 8.98 -9.18
CA TYR A 235 -13.06 10.30 -9.55
C TYR A 235 -14.07 10.89 -8.54
N PHE A 236 -14.46 10.15 -7.49
CA PHE A 236 -15.52 10.56 -6.55
C PHE A 236 -15.04 11.47 -5.39
N GLY A 237 -13.73 11.76 -5.31
CA GLY A 237 -13.14 12.71 -4.36
C GLY A 237 -13.37 14.20 -4.74
N PRO A 238 -12.76 15.16 -4.02
CA PRO A 238 -12.97 16.60 -4.19
C PRO A 238 -13.03 17.01 -5.66
N THR A 239 -14.04 17.81 -6.02
CA THR A 239 -14.43 18.09 -7.41
C THR A 239 -13.39 18.86 -8.24
N THR A 240 -12.26 19.26 -7.67
CA THR A 240 -11.25 20.08 -8.36
C THR A 240 -9.82 19.55 -8.17
N TYR A 241 -9.06 19.55 -9.27
CA TYR A 241 -7.65 19.14 -9.34
C TYR A 241 -6.78 19.78 -8.22
N GLY A 242 -6.98 21.07 -7.93
CA GLY A 242 -6.18 21.78 -6.93
C GLY A 242 -6.39 21.33 -5.48
N GLN A 243 -7.59 20.87 -5.12
CA GLN A 243 -7.85 20.40 -3.75
C GLN A 243 -7.12 19.09 -3.44
N ARG A 244 -6.96 18.24 -4.45
CA ARG A 244 -6.32 16.94 -4.31
C ARG A 244 -4.82 16.97 -4.56
N ALA A 245 -4.31 18.02 -5.20
CA ALA A 245 -2.88 18.18 -5.47
C ALA A 245 -2.02 18.22 -4.18
N THR A 246 -2.63 18.54 -3.04
CA THR A 246 -1.97 18.59 -1.73
C THR A 246 -1.93 17.24 -1.00
N GLU A 247 -2.68 16.23 -1.48
CA GLU A 247 -2.87 14.93 -0.83
C GLU A 247 -1.63 14.02 -0.93
N TYR A 248 -1.52 13.09 0.02
CA TYR A 248 -0.54 12.02 0.05
C TYR A 248 -1.27 10.67 0.09
N LEU A 249 -1.08 9.85 -0.94
CA LEU A 249 -1.84 8.59 -1.03
C LEU A 249 -1.35 7.54 -0.04
N PHE A 250 -0.05 7.58 0.25
CA PHE A 250 0.59 6.77 1.27
C PHE A 250 1.57 7.63 2.06
N GLU A 251 1.26 7.91 3.32
CA GLU A 251 2.15 8.61 4.25
C GLU A 251 2.75 7.62 5.27
N ALA A 252 4.06 7.43 5.19
CA ALA A 252 4.87 6.78 6.23
C ALA A 252 5.34 7.83 7.25
N ALA A 253 4.53 8.05 8.28
CA ALA A 253 4.77 9.03 9.33
C ALA A 253 5.63 8.45 10.45
N SER A 254 6.94 8.69 10.45
CA SER A 254 7.85 8.10 11.46
C SER A 254 7.82 6.57 11.50
N LEU A 255 7.74 5.94 10.32
CA LEU A 255 7.75 4.49 10.15
C LEU A 255 9.19 3.99 10.03
N SER A 256 9.54 2.89 10.71
CA SER A 256 10.92 2.37 10.73
C SER A 256 10.97 0.85 10.79
N LYS A 257 12.06 0.23 10.35
CA LYS A 257 12.20 -1.24 10.31
C LYS A 257 10.99 -1.92 9.64
N THR A 258 10.51 -1.33 8.56
CA THR A 258 9.31 -1.78 7.87
C THR A 258 9.62 -2.08 6.43
N TYR A 259 9.12 -3.22 5.97
CA TYR A 259 9.09 -3.59 4.57
C TYR A 259 7.72 -3.24 4.00
N VAL A 260 7.70 -2.53 2.88
CA VAL A 260 6.53 -2.24 2.05
C VAL A 260 6.76 -2.89 0.70
N GLY A 261 5.93 -3.85 0.33
CA GLY A 261 6.03 -4.57 -0.94
C GLY A 261 5.41 -3.79 -2.11
N PRO A 262 5.10 -4.49 -3.22
CA PRO A 262 4.75 -3.84 -4.48
C PRO A 262 3.32 -3.28 -4.48
N ILE A 263 3.19 -1.99 -4.16
CA ILE A 263 1.92 -1.26 -4.26
C ILE A 263 1.85 -0.52 -5.59
N TYR A 264 0.76 -0.66 -6.35
CA TYR A 264 0.46 0.23 -7.48
C TYR A 264 -0.39 1.40 -7.00
N ILE A 265 0.11 2.63 -7.13
CA ILE A 265 -0.48 3.87 -6.61
C ILE A 265 -0.74 4.84 -7.76
N THR A 266 -2.02 5.19 -7.96
CA THR A 266 -2.44 6.18 -8.96
C THR A 266 -2.64 7.57 -8.33
N GLY A 267 -1.62 8.44 -8.43
CA GLY A 267 -1.53 9.77 -7.84
C GLY A 267 -2.27 10.89 -8.55
N ASP A 268 -3.40 10.67 -9.23
CA ASP A 268 -4.09 11.74 -9.97
C ASP A 268 -5.03 12.56 -9.05
N PRO A 269 -4.69 13.81 -8.64
CA PRO A 269 -3.47 14.59 -8.89
C PRO A 269 -2.49 14.72 -7.69
N GLY A 270 -2.70 13.99 -6.58
CA GLY A 270 -1.85 14.06 -5.38
C GLY A 270 -0.42 13.50 -5.54
N THR A 271 0.28 13.35 -4.41
CA THR A 271 1.57 12.66 -4.34
C THR A 271 1.36 11.21 -3.92
N GLY A 272 2.01 10.27 -4.61
CA GLY A 272 1.81 8.85 -4.31
C GLY A 272 2.35 8.46 -2.93
N VAL A 273 3.66 8.62 -2.70
CA VAL A 273 4.31 8.23 -1.44
C VAL A 273 4.94 9.43 -0.76
N HIS A 274 4.68 9.57 0.54
CA HIS A 274 5.30 10.54 1.41
C HIS A 274 5.91 9.87 2.63
N VAL A 275 7.12 10.27 3.01
CA VAL A 275 7.79 9.80 4.23
C VAL A 275 8.16 11.01 5.05
N THR A 276 7.59 11.15 6.25
CA THR A 276 7.79 12.31 7.17
C THR A 276 8.65 11.97 8.39
N GLY A 277 9.38 10.87 8.33
CA GLY A 277 10.30 10.45 9.38
C GLY A 277 10.63 8.98 9.31
N SER A 278 11.85 8.64 9.72
CA SER A 278 12.31 7.28 10.02
C SER A 278 13.48 7.44 11.00
N ASN A 279 13.23 7.13 12.27
CA ASN A 279 14.16 7.47 13.35
C ASN A 279 15.30 6.46 13.53
N VAL A 280 15.12 5.23 13.05
CA VAL A 280 16.04 4.10 13.33
C VAL A 280 16.56 3.45 12.03
N GLY A 281 16.16 3.94 10.87
CA GLY A 281 16.50 3.34 9.57
C GLY A 281 15.64 2.13 9.21
N GLN A 282 15.93 1.57 8.04
CA GLN A 282 15.36 0.32 7.52
C GLN A 282 13.88 0.39 7.12
N LEU A 283 13.43 1.54 6.60
CA LEU A 283 12.20 1.59 5.83
C LEU A 283 12.52 1.22 4.38
N VAL A 284 11.96 0.12 3.88
CA VAL A 284 12.20 -0.38 2.53
C VAL A 284 10.88 -0.39 1.78
N PHE A 285 10.81 0.37 0.69
CA PHE A 285 9.80 0.21 -0.35
C PHE A 285 10.40 -0.66 -1.44
N ASN A 286 9.76 -1.78 -1.75
CA ASN A 286 10.22 -2.74 -2.73
C ASN A 286 9.15 -3.00 -3.79
N GLY A 287 9.40 -2.62 -5.04
CA GLY A 287 8.46 -2.82 -6.14
C GLY A 287 7.28 -1.85 -6.17
N VAL A 288 7.28 -0.79 -5.35
CA VAL A 288 6.20 0.21 -5.35
C VAL A 288 6.20 0.97 -6.67
N ARG A 289 5.03 1.05 -7.30
CA ARG A 289 4.79 1.84 -8.51
C ARG A 289 3.93 3.03 -8.16
N SER A 290 4.51 4.22 -8.24
CA SER A 290 3.84 5.48 -7.96
C SER A 290 3.84 6.33 -9.22
N GLU A 291 2.66 6.61 -9.75
CA GLU A 291 2.52 7.43 -10.95
C GLU A 291 1.20 8.19 -11.02
N GLY A 292 1.15 9.24 -11.84
CA GLY A 292 -0.13 9.80 -12.29
C GLY A 292 -0.91 8.79 -13.14
N ARG A 293 -2.22 9.00 -13.30
CA ARG A 293 -3.12 8.05 -13.98
C ARG A 293 -2.66 7.65 -15.38
N ASN A 294 -2.05 8.58 -16.10
CA ASN A 294 -1.38 8.32 -17.38
C ASN A 294 -0.60 9.57 -17.83
N SER A 295 0.04 9.47 -18.99
CA SER A 295 0.81 10.55 -19.62
C SER A 295 -0.01 11.82 -19.97
N GLY A 296 -1.34 11.76 -19.97
CA GLY A 296 -2.25 12.90 -20.14
C GLY A 296 -2.84 13.42 -18.83
N LEU A 297 -2.84 12.61 -17.77
CA LEU A 297 -3.29 12.93 -16.41
C LEU A 297 -2.18 12.64 -15.37
N PRO A 298 -1.05 13.37 -15.47
CA PRO A 298 0.03 13.25 -14.50
C PRO A 298 -0.32 13.88 -13.14
N SER A 299 0.32 13.36 -12.08
CA SER A 299 0.28 13.92 -10.72
C SER A 299 0.82 15.35 -10.69
N ALA A 300 0.26 16.17 -9.81
CA ALA A 300 0.76 17.52 -9.55
C ALA A 300 2.10 17.47 -8.82
N GLY A 301 2.18 16.66 -7.75
CA GLY A 301 3.36 16.52 -6.92
C GLY A 301 4.30 15.37 -7.33
N ALA A 302 5.26 15.10 -6.45
CA ALA A 302 6.22 14.01 -6.63
C ALA A 302 5.53 12.63 -6.58
N ALA A 303 6.14 11.63 -7.22
CA ALA A 303 5.77 10.23 -7.04
C ALA A 303 6.23 9.74 -5.66
N PHE A 304 7.42 10.18 -5.22
CA PHE A 304 7.96 9.95 -3.89
C PHE A 304 8.49 11.26 -3.30
N ARG A 305 7.95 11.70 -2.17
CA ARG A 305 8.48 12.79 -1.35
C ARG A 305 9.03 12.20 -0.05
N ILE A 306 10.32 12.43 0.22
CA ILE A 306 11.00 11.88 1.40
C ILE A 306 11.64 13.04 2.17
N GLU A 307 11.12 13.33 3.37
CA GLU A 307 11.61 14.41 4.21
C GLU A 307 11.75 13.98 5.68
N GLY A 308 12.84 14.41 6.32
CA GLY A 308 13.12 14.06 7.72
C GLY A 308 13.37 12.57 8.01
N ALA A 309 13.61 11.75 6.98
CA ALA A 309 13.69 10.29 7.13
C ALA A 309 15.10 9.74 6.90
N ASN A 310 15.65 9.03 7.89
CA ASN A 310 16.95 8.37 7.75
C ASN A 310 16.80 6.90 7.39
N GLY A 311 17.59 6.42 6.42
CA GLY A 311 17.68 5.01 6.07
C GLY A 311 16.46 4.48 5.30
N VAL A 312 15.96 5.26 4.35
CA VAL A 312 14.91 4.83 3.41
C VAL A 312 15.56 4.15 2.21
N THR A 313 15.03 3.02 1.78
CA THR A 313 15.42 2.36 0.53
C THR A 313 14.23 2.27 -0.41
N LEU A 314 14.38 2.80 -1.61
CA LEU A 314 13.49 2.54 -2.74
C LEU A 314 14.19 1.47 -3.61
N ARG A 315 13.66 0.25 -3.62
CA ARG A 315 14.20 -0.87 -4.38
C ARG A 315 13.21 -1.30 -5.45
N ASP A 316 13.67 -1.43 -6.69
CA ASP A 316 12.87 -1.91 -7.83
C ASP A 316 11.55 -1.13 -8.00
N CYS A 317 11.54 0.14 -7.60
CA CYS A 317 10.36 1.00 -7.64
C CYS A 317 10.15 1.61 -9.03
N TRP A 318 8.91 2.05 -9.30
CA TRP A 318 8.55 2.80 -10.49
C TRP A 318 8.05 4.19 -10.09
N ALA A 319 8.58 5.23 -10.73
CA ALA A 319 8.21 6.62 -10.49
C ALA A 319 8.00 7.36 -11.82
N SER A 320 6.74 7.58 -12.19
CA SER A 320 6.39 8.07 -13.54
C SER A 320 5.22 9.04 -13.52
N TYR A 321 5.02 9.78 -14.61
CA TYR A 321 3.87 10.68 -14.80
C TYR A 321 3.59 11.61 -13.60
N ALA A 322 4.63 12.06 -12.92
CA ALA A 322 4.54 12.98 -11.78
C ALA A 322 4.98 14.40 -12.16
N MET A 323 4.81 15.36 -11.25
CA MET A 323 5.39 16.70 -11.35
C MET A 323 4.92 17.54 -12.55
N ALA A 324 3.65 17.41 -12.94
CA ALA A 324 3.10 18.21 -14.04
C ALA A 324 2.65 19.62 -13.65
N ASP A 325 2.31 19.82 -12.37
CA ASP A 325 1.98 21.12 -11.81
C ASP A 325 2.40 21.17 -10.34
N PRO A 326 3.71 21.20 -10.04
CA PRO A 326 4.18 21.23 -8.66
C PRO A 326 3.69 22.45 -7.90
N SER A 327 3.36 23.55 -8.58
CA SER A 327 2.85 24.76 -7.94
C SER A 327 1.47 24.55 -7.30
N ALA A 328 0.63 23.68 -7.88
CA ALA A 328 -0.69 23.34 -7.34
C ALA A 328 -0.60 22.59 -5.99
N THR A 329 0.54 21.99 -5.67
CA THR A 329 0.74 21.30 -4.38
C THR A 329 0.89 22.27 -3.21
N GLY A 330 1.24 23.54 -3.46
CA GLY A 330 1.62 24.50 -2.42
C GLY A 330 2.90 24.14 -1.67
N ARG A 331 3.65 23.13 -2.11
CA ARG A 331 4.92 22.64 -1.55
C ARG A 331 6.09 23.00 -2.47
N ASP A 332 7.30 22.72 -1.99
CA ASP A 332 8.56 22.93 -2.72
C ASP A 332 9.01 21.70 -3.53
N ASP A 333 8.05 20.92 -4.05
CA ASP A 333 8.38 19.75 -4.87
C ASP A 333 9.21 20.17 -6.09
N ALA A 334 10.32 19.47 -6.30
CA ALA A 334 11.36 19.85 -7.27
C ALA A 334 11.94 18.68 -8.08
N GLY A 335 11.38 17.47 -7.92
CA GLY A 335 11.75 16.28 -8.68
C GLY A 335 10.67 15.21 -8.60
N VAL A 336 10.68 14.27 -9.55
CA VAL A 336 9.75 13.10 -9.54
C VAL A 336 9.91 12.30 -8.25
N ILE A 337 11.15 12.17 -7.79
CA ILE A 337 11.54 11.79 -6.44
C ILE A 337 12.18 13.02 -5.80
N HIS A 338 11.57 13.52 -4.74
CA HIS A 338 12.06 14.68 -3.99
C HIS A 338 12.59 14.23 -2.62
N VAL A 339 13.88 14.45 -2.38
CA VAL A 339 14.57 14.09 -1.12
C VAL A 339 14.99 15.38 -0.41
N ALA A 340 14.50 15.60 0.82
CA ALA A 340 14.71 16.84 1.56
C ALA A 340 14.95 16.65 3.07
N GLY A 341 15.20 17.76 3.76
CA GLY A 341 15.53 17.79 5.17
C GLY A 341 16.87 17.11 5.45
N THR A 342 16.92 16.27 6.48
CA THR A 342 18.12 15.47 6.84
C THR A 342 18.10 14.06 6.26
N SER A 343 17.28 13.83 5.23
CA SER A 343 16.98 12.48 4.76
C SER A 343 18.18 11.77 4.16
N ARG A 344 18.23 10.44 4.33
CA ARG A 344 19.24 9.56 3.73
C ARG A 344 18.56 8.42 3.00
N VAL A 345 18.69 8.43 1.67
CA VAL A 345 17.92 7.54 0.78
C VAL A 345 18.86 6.74 -0.12
N LEU A 346 18.62 5.44 -0.21
CA LEU A 346 19.11 4.58 -1.29
C LEU A 346 17.99 4.40 -2.30
N ILE A 347 18.29 4.64 -3.58
CA ILE A 347 17.42 4.38 -4.72
C ILE A 347 18.16 3.37 -5.60
N ASP A 348 17.59 2.20 -5.82
CA ASP A 348 18.25 1.09 -6.50
C ASP A 348 17.23 0.34 -7.36
N GLY A 349 17.47 0.21 -8.67
CA GLY A 349 16.55 -0.45 -9.59
C GLY A 349 15.33 0.42 -9.96
N LEU A 350 15.47 1.74 -9.97
CA LEU A 350 14.36 2.65 -10.29
C LEU A 350 13.97 2.54 -11.76
N TRP A 351 12.68 2.38 -12.05
CA TRP A 351 12.11 2.62 -13.37
C TRP A 351 11.42 3.98 -13.42
N THR A 352 11.61 4.74 -14.49
CA THR A 352 10.96 6.05 -14.64
C THR A 352 10.58 6.40 -16.08
N ASP A 353 9.42 7.04 -16.22
CA ASP A 353 8.86 7.54 -17.46
C ASP A 353 8.41 9.01 -17.34
N ALA A 354 8.63 9.75 -18.42
CA ALA A 354 8.13 11.11 -18.55
C ALA A 354 6.71 11.14 -19.15
N GLY A 355 5.91 12.12 -18.71
CA GLY A 355 4.61 12.44 -19.31
C GLY A 355 4.73 12.92 -20.77
N SER A 356 3.61 12.88 -21.50
CA SER A 356 3.56 13.28 -22.91
C SER A 356 3.76 14.79 -23.09
N SER A 357 3.93 15.25 -24.35
CA SER A 357 4.37 16.61 -24.70
C SER A 357 3.49 17.77 -24.19
N THR A 358 2.25 17.53 -23.76
CA THR A 358 1.34 18.59 -23.25
C THR A 358 1.52 18.90 -21.77
N ARG A 359 2.10 17.97 -20.97
CA ARG A 359 2.44 18.16 -19.55
C ARG A 359 3.77 17.47 -19.24
N ARG A 360 4.81 17.90 -19.98
CA ARG A 360 6.14 17.30 -19.89
C ARG A 360 6.77 17.62 -18.54
N GLN A 361 7.38 16.62 -17.91
CA GLN A 361 8.21 16.82 -16.73
C GLN A 361 9.36 17.77 -17.08
N THR A 362 9.43 18.92 -16.41
CA THR A 362 10.51 19.91 -16.53
C THR A 362 11.49 19.85 -15.37
N VAL A 363 11.25 18.95 -14.42
CA VAL A 363 12.04 18.72 -13.22
C VAL A 363 12.94 17.49 -13.40
N PRO A 364 14.04 17.37 -12.63
CA PRO A 364 14.81 16.12 -12.60
C PRO A 364 13.97 14.92 -12.14
N THR A 365 14.40 13.72 -12.51
CA THR A 365 13.90 12.47 -11.94
C THR A 365 14.15 12.44 -10.44
N VAL A 366 15.36 12.80 -10.00
CA VAL A 366 15.75 12.83 -8.59
C VAL A 366 16.23 14.23 -8.23
N TYR A 367 15.56 14.85 -7.26
CA TYR A 367 16.00 16.10 -6.64
C TYR A 367 16.45 15.85 -5.20
N CYS A 368 17.63 16.32 -4.83
CA CYS A 368 18.13 16.26 -3.45
C CYS A 368 18.36 17.67 -2.89
N ALA A 369 17.51 18.10 -1.96
CA ALA A 369 17.62 19.40 -1.33
C ALA A 369 18.85 19.49 -0.40
N SER A 370 19.23 20.73 -0.05
CA SER A 370 20.31 20.98 0.92
C SER A 370 20.06 20.24 2.23
N GLY A 371 21.11 19.60 2.77
CA GLY A 371 21.05 18.81 4.01
C GLY A 371 20.70 17.33 3.81
N ALA A 372 20.15 16.96 2.66
CA ALA A 372 19.79 15.58 2.35
C ALA A 372 20.92 14.83 1.62
N THR A 373 20.81 13.50 1.58
CA THR A 373 21.72 12.62 0.83
C THR A 373 20.95 11.54 0.09
N ALA A 374 21.25 11.37 -1.19
CA ALA A 374 20.74 10.30 -2.03
C ALA A 374 21.90 9.51 -2.67
N ARG A 375 21.77 8.19 -2.68
CA ARG A 375 22.58 7.29 -3.52
C ARG A 375 21.65 6.62 -4.51
N VAL A 376 21.92 6.79 -5.81
CA VAL A 376 21.08 6.28 -6.89
C VAL A 376 21.87 5.29 -7.73
N ARG A 377 21.26 4.14 -8.03
CA ARG A 377 21.86 3.08 -8.85
C ARG A 377 20.84 2.38 -9.73
N ASN A 378 21.31 1.82 -10.85
CA ASN A 378 20.54 0.94 -11.73
C ASN A 378 19.21 1.57 -12.19
N THR A 379 19.23 2.84 -12.59
CA THR A 379 18.03 3.52 -13.08
C THR A 379 17.74 3.13 -14.52
N MET A 380 16.50 2.73 -14.79
CA MET A 380 16.01 2.43 -16.13
C MET A 380 15.02 3.48 -16.58
N ARG A 381 15.06 3.78 -17.88
CA ARG A 381 14.10 4.65 -18.55
C ARG A 381 13.08 3.81 -19.28
N GLY A 382 11.82 4.24 -19.30
CA GLY A 382 10.89 3.80 -20.33
C GLY A 382 10.92 4.70 -21.57
N ILE A 383 9.82 4.74 -22.31
CA ILE A 383 9.80 5.04 -23.76
C ILE A 383 9.90 6.54 -24.09
N ASN A 384 9.67 7.47 -23.14
CA ASN A 384 9.31 8.86 -23.47
C ASN A 384 10.21 10.00 -22.93
N TRP A 385 11.50 9.79 -22.68
CA TRP A 385 12.36 10.82 -22.06
C TRP A 385 12.85 11.96 -23.01
N PRO A 386 12.71 13.25 -22.64
CA PRO A 386 13.43 14.38 -23.27
C PRO A 386 14.95 14.32 -23.11
N GLY A 387 15.71 14.59 -24.17
CA GLY A 387 17.14 14.90 -24.10
C GLY A 387 17.94 14.25 -25.22
N SER A 388 19.14 14.78 -25.50
CA SER A 388 20.05 14.22 -26.50
C SER A 388 20.76 12.95 -26.03
N ASP A 389 20.87 12.75 -24.73
CA ASP A 389 21.39 11.55 -24.05
C ASP A 389 20.28 10.54 -23.72
N GLY A 390 19.06 11.06 -23.50
CA GLY A 390 17.87 10.28 -23.15
C GLY A 390 17.95 9.62 -21.77
N LEU A 391 18.90 9.99 -20.91
CA LEU A 391 19.05 9.41 -19.57
C LEU A 391 18.21 10.20 -18.54
N PRO A 392 17.70 9.52 -17.49
CA PRO A 392 17.09 10.17 -16.33
C PRO A 392 18.05 11.19 -15.69
N ARG A 393 17.50 12.30 -15.19
CA ARG A 393 18.28 13.43 -14.70
C ARG A 393 18.23 13.60 -13.20
N TYR A 394 19.33 14.04 -12.60
CA TYR A 394 19.37 14.42 -11.19
C TYR A 394 19.81 15.88 -11.01
N SER A 395 19.36 16.52 -9.94
CA SER A 395 19.85 17.84 -9.53
C SER A 395 19.64 18.09 -8.04
N GLY A 396 20.19 19.18 -7.53
CA GLY A 396 19.94 19.63 -6.17
C GLY A 396 21.16 20.21 -5.47
N ALA A 397 20.92 20.79 -4.29
CA ALA A 397 21.97 21.36 -3.43
C ALA A 397 22.49 20.37 -2.38
N GLY A 398 21.85 19.20 -2.23
CA GLY A 398 22.26 18.12 -1.35
C GLY A 398 23.34 17.23 -1.96
N SER A 399 23.74 16.20 -1.22
CA SER A 399 24.70 15.21 -1.71
C SER A 399 23.99 14.15 -2.54
N ILE A 400 24.42 13.95 -3.78
CA ILE A 400 23.90 12.91 -4.67
C ILE A 400 25.09 12.12 -5.23
N SER A 401 25.05 10.80 -5.05
CA SER A 401 25.98 9.86 -5.70
C SER A 401 25.20 8.98 -6.66
N VAL A 402 25.56 9.03 -7.95
CA VAL A 402 24.93 8.24 -9.01
C VAL A 402 25.96 7.32 -9.69
N ASP A 403 25.49 6.26 -10.35
CA ASP A 403 26.26 5.52 -11.37
C ASP A 403 26.01 6.10 -12.77
N ASP A 404 26.34 5.36 -13.83
CA ASP A 404 26.18 5.76 -15.24
C ASP A 404 24.73 5.70 -15.75
N SER A 405 23.77 5.33 -14.89
CA SER A 405 22.34 5.30 -15.23
C SER A 405 21.65 6.66 -15.19
N MET A 406 22.32 7.72 -14.73
CA MET A 406 21.79 9.07 -14.66
C MET A 406 22.81 10.13 -15.04
N VAL A 407 22.32 11.31 -15.42
CA VAL A 407 23.14 12.50 -15.75
C VAL A 407 22.68 13.73 -14.97
N ALA A 408 23.61 14.65 -14.72
CA ALA A 408 23.25 15.92 -14.08
C ALA A 408 22.35 16.76 -15.00
N LEU A 409 21.36 17.44 -14.43
CA LEU A 409 20.50 18.41 -15.14
C LEU A 409 21.22 19.73 -15.41
#